data_AF-A0A656A3F4-F1
#
_entry.id   AF-A0A656A3F4-F1
#
_cell.length_a   1.000
_cell.length_b   1.000
_cell.length_c   1.000
_cell.angle_alpha   90.00
_cell.angle_beta   90.00
_cell.angle_gamma   90.00
#
_symmetry.space_group_name_H-M   'P 1'
#
loop_
_entity.id
_entity.type
_entity.pdbx_description
1 polymer ?
#
loop_
_entity_poly.entity_id
_entity_poly.type
_entity_poly.pdbx_seq_one_letter_code
_entity_poly.pdbx_strand_id
1 'polypeptide(L)'
;MIPSGSVSEQVAVGLTQGLVALIDLLSGGKAHPQDPLASLAALTTEGSLKFNQYYPEGVPTSACGEGAYQVNGVRYYSWSGAATVTNILDPSDVAMGLIGLVFNEPNDGLVATCSTHLGKVIRDDYRMNHLDEINGLLGIHSLFETDPVTLYRQHANRLKQAGL
;
A
#
# COMPACT_ATOMS: atom_id res chain seq x y z
N MET A 1 -23.69 -1.41 14.03
CA MET A 1 -23.38 0.00 14.33
C MET A 1 -22.34 0.01 15.44
N ILE A 2 -21.24 0.75 15.25
CA ILE A 2 -20.20 0.88 16.28
C ILE A 2 -20.79 1.69 17.45
N PRO A 3 -20.68 1.25 18.71
CA PRO A 3 -21.27 1.98 19.84
C PRO A 3 -20.63 3.35 20.02
N SER A 4 -21.44 4.40 20.16
CA SER A 4 -20.91 5.75 20.41
C SER A 4 -20.12 5.81 21.72
N GLY A 5 -18.94 6.42 21.67
CA GLY A 5 -17.94 6.49 22.74
C GLY A 5 -17.04 5.25 22.85
N SER A 6 -17.20 4.22 22.02
CA SER A 6 -16.35 3.03 22.11
C SER A 6 -14.93 3.28 21.60
N VAL A 7 -14.00 2.44 22.05
CA VAL A 7 -12.63 2.39 21.49
C VAL A 7 -12.67 2.12 19.99
N SER A 8 -13.59 1.28 19.52
CA SER A 8 -13.78 0.99 18.11
C SER A 8 -14.29 2.19 17.29
N GLU A 9 -15.09 3.09 17.88
CA GLU A 9 -15.50 4.33 17.21
C GLU A 9 -14.32 5.28 17.08
N GLN A 10 -13.52 5.43 18.14
CA GLN A 10 -12.34 6.29 18.13
C GLN A 10 -11.28 5.82 17.12
N VAL A 11 -11.06 4.50 17.01
CA VAL A 11 -10.19 3.92 15.98
C VAL A 11 -10.73 4.21 14.58
N ALA A 12 -12.03 4.01 14.33
CA ALA A 12 -12.63 4.28 13.03
C ALA A 12 -12.59 5.77 12.63
N VAL A 13 -12.82 6.67 13.59
CA VAL A 13 -12.70 8.12 13.38
C VAL A 13 -11.25 8.52 13.10
N GLY A 14 -10.29 8.00 13.85
CA GLY A 14 -8.86 8.27 13.64
C GLY A 14 -8.37 7.80 12.27
N LEU A 15 -8.76 6.59 11.85
CA LEU A 15 -8.46 6.06 10.52
C LEU A 15 -9.03 6.93 9.40
N THR A 16 -10.29 7.35 9.55
CA THR A 16 -10.97 8.20 8.55
C THR A 16 -10.30 9.57 8.45
N GLN A 17 -9.96 10.19 9.58
CA GLN A 17 -9.27 11.47 9.61
C GLN A 17 -7.85 11.38 9.03
N GLY A 18 -7.12 10.31 9.35
CA GLY A 18 -5.78 10.06 8.78
C GLY A 18 -5.82 9.90 7.27
N LEU A 19 -6.77 9.11 6.75
CA LEU A 19 -6.94 8.91 5.31
C LEU A 19 -7.33 10.22 4.60
N VAL A 20 -8.27 10.99 5.16
CA VAL A 20 -8.67 12.28 4.58
C VAL A 20 -7.50 13.27 4.56
N ALA A 21 -6.75 13.38 5.66
CA ALA A 21 -5.58 14.25 5.73
C ALA A 21 -4.50 13.85 4.72
N LEU A 22 -4.29 12.54 4.52
CA LEU A 22 -3.38 12.02 3.50
C LEU A 22 -3.84 12.37 2.08
N ILE A 23 -5.12 12.15 1.77
CA ILE A 23 -5.70 12.48 0.46
C ILE A 23 -5.58 13.98 0.18
N ASP A 24 -5.86 14.84 1.16
CA ASP A 24 -5.76 16.29 1.01
C ASP A 24 -4.32 16.74 0.75
N LEU A 25 -3.35 16.13 1.44
CA LEU A 25 -1.92 16.36 1.25
C LEU A 25 -1.48 15.97 -0.18
N LEU A 26 -1.87 14.78 -0.64
CA LEU A 26 -1.47 14.25 -1.94
C LEU A 26 -2.23 14.90 -3.12
N SER A 27 -3.45 15.41 -2.88
CA SER A 27 -4.28 16.05 -3.90
C SER A 27 -3.95 17.54 -4.14
N GLY A 28 -2.89 18.05 -3.51
CA GLY A 28 -2.43 19.43 -3.69
C GLY A 28 -3.38 20.49 -3.12
N GLY A 29 -4.19 20.13 -2.11
CA GLY A 29 -5.03 21.06 -1.35
C GLY A 29 -6.16 21.75 -2.12
N LYS A 30 -6.44 21.35 -3.37
CA LYS A 30 -7.61 21.84 -4.11
C LYS A 30 -8.82 20.97 -3.77
N ALA A 31 -9.92 21.61 -3.41
CA ALA A 31 -11.21 20.97 -3.15
C ALA A 31 -11.80 20.36 -4.43
N HIS A 32 -11.22 19.25 -4.88
CA HIS A 32 -11.85 18.35 -5.84
C HIS A 32 -12.94 17.55 -5.12
N PRO A 33 -14.02 17.16 -5.79
CA PRO A 33 -14.99 16.24 -5.19
C PRO A 33 -14.29 14.94 -4.80
N GLN A 34 -14.14 14.71 -3.49
CA GLN A 34 -13.60 13.47 -2.94
C GLN A 34 -14.78 12.57 -2.55
N ASP A 35 -14.71 11.30 -2.92
CA ASP A 35 -15.60 10.26 -2.39
C ASP A 35 -14.78 9.28 -1.53
N PRO A 36 -14.41 9.69 -0.30
CA PRO A 36 -13.62 8.84 0.59
C PRO A 36 -14.37 7.56 0.97
N LEU A 37 -15.71 7.54 0.90
CA LEU A 37 -16.51 6.35 1.18
C LEU A 37 -16.40 5.34 0.06
N ALA A 38 -16.45 5.76 -1.20
CA ALA A 38 -16.20 4.87 -2.34
C ALA A 38 -14.77 4.33 -2.33
N SER A 39 -13.77 5.17 -2.05
CA SER A 39 -12.37 4.74 -1.91
C SER A 39 -12.21 3.72 -0.79
N LEU A 40 -12.76 4.00 0.40
CA LEU A 40 -12.74 3.06 1.52
C LEU A 40 -13.46 1.76 1.18
N ALA A 41 -14.64 1.82 0.54
CA ALA A 41 -15.38 0.64 0.15
C ALA A 41 -14.57 -0.27 -0.78
N ALA A 42 -13.85 0.31 -1.74
CA ALA A 42 -12.98 -0.42 -2.66
C ALA A 42 -11.74 -1.02 -1.96
N LEU A 43 -11.21 -0.34 -0.94
CA LEU A 43 -9.99 -0.74 -0.22
C LEU A 43 -10.24 -1.67 0.96
N THR A 44 -11.50 -1.86 1.40
CA THR A 44 -11.82 -2.90 2.40
C THR A 44 -11.51 -4.30 1.87
N THR A 45 -11.23 -5.25 2.78
CA THR A 45 -11.07 -6.67 2.42
C THR A 45 -12.29 -7.22 1.68
N GLU A 46 -13.50 -6.85 2.07
CA GLU A 46 -14.72 -7.29 1.38
C GLU A 46 -14.77 -6.73 -0.06
N GLY A 47 -14.48 -5.44 -0.23
CA GLY A 47 -14.46 -4.77 -1.53
C GLY A 47 -13.39 -5.33 -2.47
N SER A 48 -12.16 -5.53 -1.97
CA SER A 48 -11.06 -6.07 -2.76
C SER A 48 -11.29 -7.54 -3.13
N LEU A 49 -11.82 -8.37 -2.23
CA LEU A 49 -12.19 -9.74 -2.55
C LEU A 49 -13.30 -9.81 -3.61
N LYS A 50 -14.30 -8.93 -3.54
CA LYS A 50 -15.35 -8.83 -4.56
C LYS A 50 -14.76 -8.42 -5.92
N PHE A 51 -13.82 -7.48 -5.95
CA PHE A 51 -13.12 -7.09 -7.17
C PHE A 51 -12.34 -8.25 -7.77
N ASN A 52 -11.58 -8.99 -6.93
CA ASN A 52 -10.75 -10.12 -7.36
C ASN A 52 -11.57 -11.29 -7.93
N GLN A 53 -12.86 -11.40 -7.60
CA GLN A 53 -13.76 -12.40 -8.23
C GLN A 53 -14.00 -12.11 -9.71
N TYR A 54 -14.00 -10.84 -10.11
CA TYR A 54 -14.19 -10.42 -11.50
C TYR A 54 -12.88 -10.34 -12.28
N TYR A 55 -11.77 -10.03 -11.59
CA TYR A 55 -10.45 -9.83 -12.18
C TYR A 55 -9.36 -10.60 -11.42
N PRO A 56 -9.33 -11.95 -11.53
CA PRO A 56 -8.44 -12.79 -10.73
C PRO A 56 -7.01 -12.91 -11.29
N GLU A 57 -6.71 -12.31 -12.44
CA GLU A 57 -5.43 -12.48 -13.12
C GLU A 57 -4.25 -12.02 -12.27
N GLY A 58 -3.31 -12.94 -12.01
CA GLY A 58 -2.13 -12.65 -11.19
C GLY A 58 -2.42 -12.62 -9.68
N VAL A 59 -3.66 -12.78 -9.21
CA VAL A 59 -3.95 -12.83 -7.77
C VAL A 59 -3.50 -14.18 -7.19
N PRO A 60 -2.82 -14.22 -6.03
CA PRO A 60 -2.45 -15.47 -5.36
C PRO A 60 -3.65 -16.32 -4.97
N THR A 61 -3.49 -17.65 -5.04
CA THR A 61 -4.52 -18.61 -4.57
C THR A 61 -4.37 -18.99 -3.09
N SER A 62 -3.23 -18.64 -2.49
CA SER A 62 -2.95 -18.81 -1.06
C SER A 62 -2.71 -17.46 -0.40
N ALA A 63 -3.00 -17.35 0.89
CA ALA A 63 -3.07 -16.09 1.63
C ALA A 63 -1.82 -15.17 1.51
N CYS A 64 -0.62 -15.73 1.41
CA CYS A 64 0.63 -14.96 1.30
C CYS A 64 1.58 -15.55 0.24
N GLY A 65 1.01 -16.20 -0.77
CA GLY A 65 1.79 -16.80 -1.87
C GLY A 65 1.96 -15.83 -3.02
N GLU A 66 2.57 -16.31 -4.10
CA GLU A 66 2.59 -15.59 -5.36
C GLU A 66 1.39 -15.98 -6.24
N GLY A 67 1.09 -15.14 -7.23
CA GLY A 67 0.10 -15.43 -8.25
C GLY A 67 0.72 -15.97 -9.53
N ALA A 68 -0.10 -16.20 -10.55
CA ALA A 68 0.40 -16.55 -11.87
C ALA A 68 1.25 -15.40 -12.45
N TYR A 69 2.50 -15.68 -12.81
CA TYR A 69 3.42 -14.65 -13.31
C TYR A 69 3.02 -14.10 -14.69
N GLN A 70 2.24 -14.86 -15.45
CA GLN A 70 1.71 -14.44 -16.74
C GLN A 70 0.32 -15.02 -16.97
N VAL A 71 -0.64 -14.18 -17.34
CA VAL A 71 -2.01 -14.58 -17.70
C VAL A 71 -2.40 -13.85 -18.98
N ASN A 72 -2.95 -14.56 -19.96
CA ASN A 72 -3.38 -13.99 -21.25
C ASN A 72 -2.31 -13.12 -21.96
N GLY A 73 -1.03 -13.48 -21.81
CA GLY A 73 0.08 -12.72 -22.40
C GLY A 73 0.58 -11.53 -21.58
N VAL A 74 -0.10 -11.16 -20.49
CA VAL A 74 0.29 -10.07 -19.59
C VAL A 74 1.12 -10.62 -18.43
N ARG A 75 2.28 -10.01 -18.16
CA ARG A 75 3.13 -10.38 -17.01
C ARG A 75 2.79 -9.55 -15.79
N TYR A 76 2.69 -10.21 -14.64
CA TYR A 76 2.33 -9.62 -13.36
C TYR A 76 3.52 -9.66 -12.41
N TYR A 77 3.77 -8.53 -11.76
CA TYR A 77 4.82 -8.37 -10.76
C TYR A 77 4.30 -7.52 -9.61
N SER A 78 4.82 -7.72 -8.41
CA SER A 78 4.57 -6.85 -7.27
C SER A 78 5.83 -6.68 -6.43
N TRP A 79 5.86 -5.59 -5.65
CA TRP A 79 6.76 -5.40 -4.53
C TRP A 79 6.03 -4.54 -3.49
N SER A 80 6.49 -4.58 -2.24
CA SER A 80 5.99 -3.68 -1.19
C SER A 80 6.99 -3.56 -0.04
N GLY A 81 6.73 -2.61 0.85
CA GLY A 81 7.37 -2.48 2.14
C GLY A 81 6.67 -3.24 3.27
N ALA A 82 7.39 -3.32 4.39
CA ALA A 82 6.94 -3.93 5.64
C ALA A 82 7.33 -3.08 6.86
N ALA A 83 7.61 -1.79 6.67
CA ALA A 83 8.03 -0.89 7.74
C ALA A 83 7.18 0.38 7.75
N THR A 84 6.43 0.59 8.82
CA THR A 84 5.48 1.71 8.95
C THR A 84 6.15 3.05 9.31
N VAL A 85 7.36 2.99 9.89
CA VAL A 85 8.18 4.15 10.28
C VAL A 85 9.62 3.89 9.82
N THR A 86 10.13 4.75 8.96
CA THR A 86 11.38 4.60 8.23
C THR A 86 12.32 5.80 8.40
N ASN A 87 11.79 7.02 8.56
CA ASN A 87 12.56 8.24 8.75
C ASN A 87 11.83 9.26 9.66
N ILE A 88 12.40 9.53 10.84
CA ILE A 88 11.82 10.47 11.83
C ILE A 88 11.75 11.93 11.35
N LEU A 89 12.43 12.28 10.25
CA LEU A 89 12.39 13.61 9.66
C LEU A 89 11.23 13.76 8.65
N ASP A 90 10.61 12.66 8.24
CA ASP A 90 9.38 12.69 7.45
C ASP A 90 8.17 12.77 8.41
N PRO A 91 7.37 13.85 8.39
CA PRO A 91 6.20 13.96 9.26
C PRO A 91 5.10 12.93 8.93
N SER A 92 5.10 12.35 7.72
CA SER A 92 4.11 11.36 7.30
C SER A 92 4.29 9.99 8.00
N ASP A 93 5.50 9.70 8.46
CA ASP A 93 5.82 8.49 9.23
C ASP A 93 4.99 8.34 10.49
N VAL A 94 4.64 9.46 11.15
CA VAL A 94 3.79 9.41 12.34
C VAL A 94 2.40 8.87 11.97
N ALA A 95 1.84 9.30 10.84
CA ALA A 95 0.56 8.83 10.37
C ALA A 95 0.64 7.36 9.93
N MET A 96 1.64 6.98 9.13
CA MET A 96 1.85 5.59 8.69
C MET A 96 2.07 4.66 9.88
N GLY A 97 2.85 5.08 10.87
CA GLY A 97 3.08 4.36 12.11
C GLY A 97 1.79 4.14 12.90
N LEU A 98 0.94 5.16 13.06
CA LEU A 98 -0.31 5.05 13.79
C LEU A 98 -1.35 4.18 13.07
N ILE A 99 -1.51 4.35 11.75
CA ILE A 99 -2.45 3.53 10.97
C ILE A 99 -1.97 2.08 10.94
N GLY A 100 -0.66 1.86 10.81
CA GLY A 100 -0.06 0.54 10.83
C GLY A 100 -0.35 -0.31 12.08
N LEU A 101 -0.72 0.31 13.21
CA LEU A 101 -1.09 -0.39 14.44
C LEU A 101 -2.39 -1.20 14.34
N VAL A 102 -3.22 -0.97 13.31
CA VAL A 102 -4.46 -1.75 13.13
C VAL A 102 -4.22 -3.11 12.51
N PHE A 103 -3.03 -3.35 11.95
CA PHE A 103 -2.63 -4.61 11.35
C PHE A 103 -1.95 -5.50 12.39
N ASN A 104 -2.24 -6.80 12.34
CA ASN A 104 -1.59 -7.82 13.18
C ASN A 104 -0.46 -8.56 12.44
N GLU A 105 -0.02 -8.01 11.31
CA GLU A 105 0.97 -8.59 10.40
C GLU A 105 1.86 -7.48 9.82
N PRO A 106 3.03 -7.81 9.23
CA PRO A 106 3.88 -6.84 8.57
C PRO A 106 3.08 -6.00 7.54
N ASN A 107 3.31 -4.69 7.53
CA ASN A 107 2.57 -3.74 6.71
C ASN A 107 3.38 -2.46 6.49
N ASP A 108 2.99 -1.69 5.48
CA ASP A 108 3.60 -0.43 5.08
C ASP A 108 2.94 0.81 5.73
N GLY A 109 1.99 0.60 6.65
CA GLY A 109 1.20 1.65 7.29
C GLY A 109 -0.20 1.81 6.69
N LEU A 110 -0.50 1.22 5.53
CA LEU A 110 -1.82 1.23 4.90
C LEU A 110 -2.26 -0.13 4.36
N VAL A 111 -1.33 -1.00 4.00
CA VAL A 111 -1.60 -2.31 3.40
C VAL A 111 -0.70 -3.36 4.04
N ALA A 112 -1.28 -4.50 4.39
CA ALA A 112 -0.53 -5.66 4.86
C ALA A 112 0.31 -6.27 3.74
N THR A 113 1.54 -6.70 4.05
CA THR A 113 2.51 -7.24 3.10
C THR A 113 1.91 -8.33 2.20
N CYS A 114 1.26 -9.35 2.78
CA CYS A 114 0.64 -10.42 2.02
C CYS A 114 -0.49 -9.94 1.07
N SER A 115 -1.19 -8.87 1.44
CA SER A 115 -2.26 -8.29 0.61
C SER A 115 -1.73 -7.57 -0.64
N THR A 116 -0.42 -7.30 -0.73
CA THR A 116 0.22 -6.63 -1.87
C THR A 116 0.65 -7.59 -2.98
N HIS A 117 0.54 -8.90 -2.76
CA HIS A 117 1.04 -9.91 -3.68
C HIS A 117 0.23 -9.95 -4.97
N LEU A 118 0.91 -9.79 -6.11
CA LEU A 118 0.34 -9.92 -7.45
C LEU A 118 1.40 -10.45 -8.42
N GLY A 119 1.11 -11.61 -9.03
CA GLY A 119 2.03 -12.29 -9.92
C GLY A 119 3.33 -12.65 -9.21
N LYS A 120 4.46 -12.27 -9.82
CA LYS A 120 5.79 -12.48 -9.25
C LYS A 120 6.13 -11.40 -8.23
N VAL A 121 6.22 -11.79 -6.96
CA VAL A 121 6.68 -10.93 -5.87
C VAL A 121 8.19 -10.78 -5.96
N ILE A 122 8.62 -9.53 -6.15
CA ILE A 122 10.04 -9.18 -6.30
C ILE A 122 10.70 -9.11 -4.92
N ARG A 123 10.03 -8.43 -4.01
CA ARG A 123 10.29 -8.37 -2.57
C ARG A 123 9.12 -7.63 -1.92
N ASP A 124 8.74 -8.04 -0.74
CA ASP A 124 7.58 -7.57 0.01
C ASP A 124 7.98 -7.05 1.41
N ASP A 125 9.27 -7.11 1.74
CA ASP A 125 9.85 -6.73 3.03
C ASP A 125 10.81 -5.52 2.93
N TYR A 126 10.62 -4.64 1.94
CA TYR A 126 11.38 -3.38 1.92
C TYR A 126 11.14 -2.60 3.21
N ARG A 127 12.19 -1.98 3.75
CA ARG A 127 12.06 -1.01 4.85
C ARG A 127 11.54 0.33 4.30
N MET A 128 10.32 0.27 3.78
CA MET A 128 9.53 1.33 3.17
C MET A 128 8.16 1.34 3.84
N ASN A 129 7.65 2.53 4.16
CA ASN A 129 6.23 2.75 4.40
C ASN A 129 5.53 3.01 3.06
N HIS A 130 4.20 3.18 3.08
CA HIS A 130 3.40 3.31 1.86
C HIS A 130 3.79 4.52 0.98
N LEU A 131 4.31 5.59 1.59
CA LEU A 131 4.74 6.78 0.85
C LEU A 131 6.18 6.67 0.36
N ASP A 132 7.06 5.96 1.08
CA ASP A 132 8.41 5.67 0.62
C ASP A 132 8.39 4.91 -0.71
N GLU A 133 7.41 4.02 -0.93
CA GLU A 133 7.26 3.23 -2.16
C GLU A 133 7.12 4.08 -3.44
N ILE A 134 6.69 5.33 -3.29
CA ILE A 134 6.59 6.32 -4.38
C ILE A 134 7.62 7.46 -4.24
N ASN A 135 8.65 7.26 -3.41
CA ASN A 135 9.66 8.28 -3.06
C ASN A 135 9.04 9.54 -2.43
N GLY A 136 7.95 9.36 -1.67
CA GLY A 136 7.29 10.39 -0.88
C GLY A 136 7.68 10.32 0.60
N LEU A 137 7.57 11.41 1.36
CA LEU A 137 7.32 12.78 0.90
C LEU A 137 8.65 13.49 0.61
N LEU A 138 8.73 14.22 -0.52
CA LEU A 138 9.95 14.95 -0.95
C LEU A 138 11.23 14.08 -1.07
N GLY A 139 11.11 12.76 -1.15
CA GLY A 139 12.23 11.82 -1.19
C GLY A 139 12.90 11.54 0.16
N ILE A 140 12.25 11.86 1.27
CA ILE A 140 12.75 11.54 2.61
C ILE A 140 12.30 10.12 2.97
N HIS A 141 13.21 9.16 2.87
CA HIS A 141 12.94 7.76 3.20
C HIS A 141 14.08 7.16 4.04
N SER A 142 14.00 5.86 4.35
CA SER A 142 15.08 5.13 5.04
C SER A 142 16.43 5.31 4.35
N LEU A 143 17.47 5.68 5.10
CA LEU A 143 18.86 5.78 4.62
C LEU A 143 19.60 4.43 4.61
N PHE A 144 18.98 3.38 5.14
CA PHE A 144 19.58 2.06 5.33
C PHE A 144 18.88 0.97 4.52
N GLU A 145 18.13 1.37 3.50
CA GLU A 145 17.39 0.47 2.60
C GLU A 145 17.71 0.82 1.13
N THR A 146 17.32 -0.08 0.25
CA THR A 146 17.18 0.15 -1.18
C THR A 146 16.43 1.46 -1.44
N ASP A 147 17.02 2.33 -2.22
CA ASP A 147 16.38 3.55 -2.70
C ASP A 147 15.16 3.22 -3.59
N PRO A 148 13.97 3.79 -3.35
CA PRO A 148 12.77 3.52 -4.15
C PRO A 148 12.96 3.78 -5.65
N VAL A 149 13.66 4.86 -6.02
CA VAL A 149 13.98 5.18 -7.42
C VAL A 149 14.84 4.09 -8.05
N THR A 150 15.80 3.54 -7.28
CA THR A 150 16.61 2.40 -7.74
C THR A 150 15.74 1.17 -8.02
N LEU A 151 14.73 0.91 -7.20
CA LEU A 151 13.81 -0.19 -7.40
C LEU A 151 13.03 -0.07 -8.73
N TYR A 152 12.48 1.12 -9.06
CA TYR A 152 11.83 1.35 -10.36
C TYR A 152 12.80 1.18 -11.53
N ARG A 153 14.04 1.67 -11.40
CA ARG A 153 15.07 1.52 -12.45
C ARG A 153 15.41 0.05 -12.70
N GLN A 154 15.55 -0.73 -11.63
CA GLN A 154 15.79 -2.17 -11.73
C GLN A 154 14.59 -2.89 -12.34
N HIS A 155 13.36 -2.49 -11.99
CA HIS A 155 12.16 -3.07 -12.58
C HIS A 155 12.05 -2.76 -14.08
N ALA A 156 12.30 -1.53 -14.51
CA ALA A 156 12.34 -1.18 -15.93
C ALA A 156 13.37 -2.00 -16.70
N ASN A 157 14.57 -2.22 -16.12
CA ASN A 157 15.57 -3.09 -16.72
C ASN A 157 15.13 -4.58 -16.74
N ARG A 158 14.39 -5.05 -15.72
CA ARG A 158 13.80 -6.39 -15.69
C ARG A 158 12.80 -6.58 -16.84
N LEU A 159 11.94 -5.59 -17.08
CA LEU A 159 10.98 -5.61 -18.19
C LEU A 159 11.70 -5.64 -19.54
N LYS A 160 12.72 -4.78 -19.73
CA LYS A 160 13.57 -4.77 -20.92
C LYS A 160 14.21 -6.14 -21.18
N GLN A 161 14.79 -6.77 -20.15
CA GLN A 161 15.39 -8.11 -20.27
C GLN A 161 14.37 -9.20 -20.59
N ALA A 162 13.10 -8.97 -20.24
CA ALA A 162 12.00 -9.86 -20.56
C ALA A 162 11.39 -9.57 -21.96
N GLY A 163 11.93 -8.59 -22.70
CA GLY A 163 11.47 -8.21 -24.05
C GLY A 163 10.25 -7.29 -24.07
N LEU A 164 10.03 -6.51 -23.01
CA LEU A 164 8.96 -5.51 -22.87
C LEU A 164 9.51 -4.08 -22.91
#